data_AF-A0A4Y7SC34-F1
#
_entry.id   AF-A0A4Y7SC34-F1
#
_cell.length_a   1.000
_cell.length_b   1.000
_cell.length_c   1.000
_cell.angle_alpha   90.00
_cell.angle_beta   90.00
_cell.angle_gamma   90.00
#
_symmetry.space_group_name_H-M   'P 1'
#
loop_
_entity.id
_entity.type
_entity.pdbx_description
1 polymer ?
#
loop_
_entity_poly.entity_id
_entity_poly.type
_entity_poly.pdbx_seq_one_letter_code
_entity_poly.pdbx_strand_id
1 'polypeptide(L)'
;MVRLRRSQTSPRTYPFSLGLVQNSFLQDEQRMKKLMARFCDAIYTHAVQDMIDGIIDESLRLCGGSREILSTVLQTKFFLGHTPFYWAIVNKDPNHVGIPLLLEKLFSVCGNTVDATTEEEIIMTLLQLEDPGDDLYQSIEPRLRTLRHLSTPSYFQGEGQQPTVKGIYHEGLLMRATAVFRIPLFFDRLALEKEVCLTFIAMGQISLEFFHVVYAVVGSVLKCALPR
;
A
#
# COMPACT_ATOMS: atom_id res chain seq x y z
N MET A 1 15.60 -8.70 -43.51
CA MET A 1 15.58 -7.24 -43.77
C MET A 1 14.13 -6.82 -43.95
N VAL A 2 13.50 -6.30 -42.90
CA VAL A 2 12.07 -5.91 -42.91
C VAL A 2 11.94 -4.49 -42.39
N ARG A 3 11.15 -3.71 -43.14
CA ARG A 3 11.13 -2.24 -43.24
C ARG A 3 10.08 -1.69 -42.25
N LEU A 4 10.50 -0.90 -41.26
CA LEU A 4 9.59 -0.17 -40.38
C LEU A 4 9.02 1.06 -41.10
N ARG A 5 7.70 1.10 -41.32
CA ARG A 5 6.99 2.32 -41.73
C ARG A 5 6.54 3.08 -40.48
N ARG A 6 6.99 4.33 -40.35
CA ARG A 6 6.44 5.33 -39.44
C ARG A 6 5.02 5.70 -39.89
N SER A 7 4.04 5.58 -38.98
CA SER A 7 2.74 6.23 -39.12
C SER A 7 2.74 7.48 -38.24
N GLN A 8 2.69 8.65 -38.88
CA GLN A 8 2.40 9.92 -38.24
C GLN A 8 0.90 10.02 -37.99
N THR A 9 0.50 10.26 -36.74
CA THR A 9 -0.82 10.82 -36.42
C THR A 9 -0.63 11.96 -35.42
N SER A 10 -0.91 13.17 -35.90
CA SER A 10 -0.96 14.43 -35.15
C SER A 10 -2.24 14.50 -34.27
N PRO A 11 -2.39 15.49 -33.38
CA PRO A 11 -2.77 15.27 -31.99
C PRO A 11 -4.28 15.43 -31.78
N ARG A 12 -4.89 14.54 -31.00
CA ARG A 12 -6.20 14.84 -30.40
C ARG A 12 -5.98 15.65 -29.13
N THR A 13 -6.16 16.95 -29.27
CA THR A 13 -6.38 17.89 -28.18
C THR A 13 -7.64 17.47 -27.44
N TYR A 14 -7.49 16.95 -26.22
CA TYR A 14 -8.56 16.93 -25.23
C TYR A 14 -8.25 18.01 -24.21
N PRO A 15 -9.19 18.90 -23.88
CA PRO A 15 -9.01 19.84 -22.80
C PRO A 15 -9.24 19.08 -21.49
N PHE A 16 -8.23 18.38 -20.99
CA PHE A 16 -8.19 18.06 -19.57
C PHE A 16 -7.69 19.29 -18.84
N SER A 17 -8.60 20.24 -18.62
CA SER A 17 -8.48 21.21 -17.55
C SER A 17 -8.67 20.45 -16.23
N LEU A 18 -7.63 19.72 -15.80
CA LEU A 18 -7.44 19.38 -14.40
C LEU A 18 -7.28 20.72 -13.67
N GLY A 19 -8.39 21.24 -13.18
CA GLY A 19 -8.40 22.35 -12.25
C GLY A 19 -7.52 21.95 -11.07
N LEU A 20 -6.30 22.47 -11.07
CA LEU A 20 -5.48 22.63 -9.89
C LEU A 20 -6.30 23.46 -8.90
N VAL A 21 -7.12 22.81 -8.09
CA VAL A 21 -7.47 23.35 -6.79
C VAL A 21 -6.16 23.27 -6.01
N GLN A 22 -5.33 24.31 -6.15
CA GLN A 22 -4.27 24.58 -5.18
C GLN A 22 -4.98 24.62 -3.83
N ASN A 23 -4.80 23.56 -3.04
CA ASN A 23 -5.37 23.47 -1.71
C ASN A 23 -4.73 24.58 -0.88
N SER A 24 -5.40 25.74 -0.82
CA SER A 24 -4.92 26.94 -0.12
C SER A 24 -4.56 26.65 1.34
N PHE A 25 -5.17 25.61 1.91
CA PHE A 25 -4.83 25.08 3.23
C PHE A 25 -3.36 24.61 3.34
N LEU A 26 -2.84 23.88 2.34
CA LEU A 26 -1.45 23.39 2.36
C LEU A 26 -0.43 24.53 2.28
N GLN A 27 -0.86 25.72 1.83
CA GLN A 27 -0.03 26.93 1.75
C GLN A 27 -0.15 27.80 3.01
N ASP A 28 -1.10 27.53 3.90
CA ASP A 28 -1.27 28.24 5.17
C ASP A 28 -0.42 27.58 6.27
N GLU A 29 0.81 28.06 6.43
CA GLU A 29 1.76 27.52 7.41
C GLU A 29 1.23 27.55 8.85
N GLN A 30 0.44 28.56 9.23
CA GLN A 30 -0.06 28.67 10.59
C GLN A 30 -1.11 27.60 10.87
N ARG A 31 -2.00 27.34 9.92
CA ARG A 31 -2.96 26.24 10.02
C ARG A 31 -2.26 24.89 10.03
N MET A 32 -1.25 24.70 9.19
CA MET A 32 -0.49 23.45 9.14
C MET A 32 0.25 23.18 10.46
N LYS A 33 0.88 24.20 11.05
CA LYS A 33 1.54 24.09 12.37
C LYS A 33 0.55 23.71 13.48
N LYS A 34 -0.65 24.31 13.48
CA LYS A 34 -1.71 23.94 14.43
C LYS A 34 -2.16 22.49 14.25
N LEU A 35 -2.37 22.07 12.99
CA LEU A 35 -2.75 20.70 12.67
C LEU A 35 -1.68 19.70 13.14
N MET A 36 -0.42 19.97 12.83
CA MET A 36 0.72 19.18 13.27
C MET A 36 0.74 19.02 14.79
N ALA A 37 0.60 20.12 15.54
CA ALA A 37 0.61 20.07 17.00
C ALA A 37 -0.49 19.15 17.55
N ARG A 38 -1.70 19.19 16.99
CA ARG A 38 -2.79 18.30 17.41
C ARG A 38 -2.51 16.83 17.11
N PHE A 39 -1.96 16.53 15.93
CA PHE A 39 -1.58 15.15 15.62
C PHE A 39 -0.43 14.65 16.48
N CYS A 40 0.55 15.50 16.82
CA CYS A 40 1.60 15.15 17.78
C CYS A 40 1.00 14.70 19.11
N ASP A 41 0.03 15.44 19.65
CA ASP A 41 -0.62 15.07 20.91
C ASP A 41 -1.22 13.66 20.80
N ALA A 42 -1.98 13.35 19.74
CA ALA A 42 -2.55 12.01 19.53
C ALA A 42 -1.50 10.91 19.36
N ILE A 43 -0.45 11.17 18.59
CA ILE A 43 0.59 10.19 18.23
C ILE A 43 1.38 9.76 19.47
N TYR A 44 1.65 10.68 20.41
CA TYR A 44 2.54 10.41 21.54
C TYR A 44 1.85 10.12 22.87
N THR A 45 0.52 10.29 22.99
CA THR A 45 -0.18 10.12 24.29
C THR A 45 -1.09 8.90 24.42
N HIS A 46 -1.03 7.93 23.49
CA HIS A 46 -1.97 6.78 23.46
C HIS A 46 -3.43 7.25 23.66
N ALA A 47 -3.82 8.24 22.85
CA ALA A 47 -5.04 9.00 23.04
C ALA A 47 -6.30 8.11 23.09
N VAL A 48 -7.19 8.40 24.03
CA VAL A 48 -8.51 7.77 24.11
C VAL A 48 -9.43 8.27 23.00
N GLN A 49 -10.50 7.51 22.73
CA GLN A 49 -11.46 7.76 21.66
C GLN A 49 -11.94 9.23 21.58
N ASP A 50 -12.36 9.81 22.70
CA ASP A 50 -12.86 11.20 22.75
C ASP A 50 -11.81 12.24 22.35
N MET A 51 -10.55 11.99 22.70
CA MET A 51 -9.44 12.89 22.36
C MET A 51 -9.14 12.80 20.86
N ILE A 52 -9.12 11.60 20.28
CA ILE A 52 -8.93 11.41 18.85
C ILE A 52 -10.08 12.04 18.06
N ASP A 53 -11.32 11.85 18.50
CA ASP A 53 -12.49 12.46 17.86
C ASP A 53 -12.40 13.99 17.90
N GLY A 54 -12.02 14.57 19.04
CA GLY A 54 -11.79 16.01 19.16
C GLY A 54 -10.69 16.53 18.21
N ILE A 55 -9.61 15.75 18.03
CA ILE A 55 -8.53 16.10 17.10
C ILE A 55 -9.01 16.04 15.65
N ILE A 56 -9.78 15.04 15.26
CA ILE A 56 -10.35 14.94 13.90
C ILE A 56 -11.34 16.08 13.64
N ASP A 57 -12.21 16.40 14.59
CA ASP A 57 -13.19 17.49 14.46
C ASP A 57 -12.49 18.85 14.35
N GLU A 58 -11.46 19.11 15.15
CA GLU A 58 -10.67 20.34 15.05
C GLU A 58 -9.91 20.41 13.74
N SER A 59 -9.33 19.28 13.29
CA SER A 59 -8.66 19.18 11.99
C SER A 59 -9.61 19.50 10.85
N LEU A 60 -10.84 18.97 10.91
CA LEU A 60 -11.88 19.25 9.94
C LEU A 60 -12.25 20.73 9.92
N ARG A 61 -12.38 21.36 11.10
CA ARG A 61 -12.62 22.81 11.22
C ARG A 61 -11.48 23.64 10.63
N LEU A 62 -10.22 23.25 10.86
CA LEU A 62 -9.05 23.91 10.25
C LEU A 62 -9.10 23.82 8.72
N CYS A 63 -9.52 22.67 8.20
CA CYS A 63 -9.78 22.43 6.77
C CYS A 63 -11.10 23.03 6.26
N GLY A 64 -11.70 23.98 6.98
CA GLY A 64 -12.91 24.68 6.54
C GLY A 64 -14.17 23.82 6.53
N GLY A 65 -14.18 22.69 7.24
CA GLY A 65 -15.27 21.72 7.27
C GLY A 65 -15.22 20.68 6.14
N SER A 66 -14.26 20.76 5.21
CA SER A 66 -14.17 19.82 4.08
C SER A 66 -13.39 18.57 4.45
N ARG A 67 -14.06 17.43 4.36
CA ARG A 67 -13.45 16.10 4.55
C ARG A 67 -12.48 15.78 3.42
N GLU A 68 -12.72 16.27 2.21
CA GLU A 68 -11.86 16.08 1.04
C GLU A 68 -10.52 16.80 1.21
N ILE A 69 -10.55 18.05 1.71
CA ILE A 69 -9.34 18.80 2.04
C ILE A 69 -8.59 18.07 3.15
N LEU A 70 -9.28 17.69 4.23
CA LEU A 70 -8.64 16.97 5.33
C LEU A 70 -8.02 15.65 4.84
N SER A 71 -8.74 14.86 4.04
CA SER A 71 -8.22 13.63 3.45
C SER A 71 -6.97 13.86 2.61
N THR A 72 -6.94 14.93 1.82
CA THR A 72 -5.74 15.30 1.05
C THR A 72 -4.59 15.62 1.98
N VAL A 73 -4.83 16.41 3.03
CA VAL A 73 -3.81 16.81 4.01
C VAL A 73 -3.25 15.61 4.75
N LEU A 74 -4.10 14.69 5.21
CA LEU A 74 -3.69 13.46 5.93
C LEU A 74 -2.81 12.52 5.08
N GLN A 75 -2.81 12.68 3.77
CA GLN A 75 -1.96 11.93 2.84
C GLN A 75 -0.70 12.69 2.45
N THR A 76 -0.54 13.94 2.90
CA THR A 76 0.70 14.69 2.71
C THR A 76 1.72 14.41 3.81
N LYS A 77 3.00 14.50 3.44
CA LYS A 77 4.14 14.31 4.34
C LYS A 77 4.42 15.58 5.15
N PHE A 78 3.52 15.92 6.04
CA PHE A 78 3.62 17.19 6.77
C PHE A 78 4.26 17.04 8.16
N PHE A 79 4.50 15.83 8.68
CA PHE A 79 5.18 15.62 9.96
C PHE A 79 6.46 14.79 9.78
N LEU A 80 7.62 15.47 9.93
CA LEU A 80 8.96 14.88 9.86
C LEU A 80 9.20 14.02 8.60
N GLY A 81 8.63 14.44 7.45
CA GLY A 81 8.82 13.75 6.17
C GLY A 81 7.93 12.52 5.95
N HIS A 82 6.99 12.24 6.85
CA HIS A 82 6.06 11.12 6.78
C HIS A 82 4.60 11.56 6.95
N THR A 83 3.68 10.68 6.53
CA THR A 83 2.24 10.87 6.74
C THR A 83 1.85 10.56 8.19
N PRO A 84 0.72 11.11 8.68
CA PRO A 84 0.10 10.68 9.93
C PRO A 84 -0.14 9.16 10.03
N PHE A 85 -0.34 8.47 8.89
CA PHE A 85 -0.50 7.01 8.86
C PHE A 85 0.76 6.28 9.33
N TYR A 86 1.92 6.66 8.80
CA TYR A 86 3.22 6.14 9.25
C TYR A 86 3.37 6.29 10.77
N TRP A 87 3.12 7.49 11.29
CA TRP A 87 3.31 7.76 12.71
C TRP A 87 2.33 7.03 13.62
N ALA A 88 1.10 6.80 13.16
CA ALA A 88 0.10 6.02 13.88
C ALA A 88 0.46 4.52 13.93
N ILE A 89 1.22 4.02 12.96
CA ILE A 89 1.70 2.63 12.92
C ILE A 89 2.92 2.48 13.84
N VAL A 90 3.96 3.30 13.67
CA VAL A 90 5.22 3.16 14.43
C VAL A 90 5.09 3.49 15.91
N ASN A 91 4.12 4.34 16.30
CA ASN A 91 3.85 4.66 17.71
C ASN A 91 2.64 3.92 18.27
N LYS A 92 2.18 2.83 17.63
CA LYS A 92 1.11 2.02 18.21
C LYS A 92 1.52 1.53 19.60
N ASP A 93 0.54 1.39 20.50
CA ASP A 93 0.79 0.69 21.76
C ASP A 93 1.16 -0.77 21.44
N PRO A 94 2.34 -1.27 21.88
CA PRO A 94 2.75 -2.64 21.62
C PRO A 94 1.79 -3.68 22.21
N ASN A 95 0.99 -3.31 23.20
CA ASN A 95 -0.02 -4.20 23.80
C ASN A 95 -1.38 -4.12 23.11
N HIS A 96 -1.58 -3.15 22.20
CA HIS A 96 -2.85 -2.99 21.50
C HIS A 96 -2.98 -4.03 20.39
N VAL A 97 -4.06 -4.79 20.44
CA VAL A 97 -4.40 -5.81 19.45
C VAL A 97 -5.31 -5.19 18.37
N GLY A 98 -4.96 -5.43 17.11
CA GLY A 98 -5.71 -4.92 15.96
C GLY A 98 -5.34 -3.49 15.58
N ILE A 99 -6.25 -2.80 14.89
CA ILE A 99 -5.98 -1.47 14.32
C ILE A 99 -5.94 -0.41 15.43
N PRO A 100 -4.87 0.40 15.57
CA PRO A 100 -4.84 1.52 16.50
C PRO A 100 -5.95 2.52 16.20
N LEU A 101 -6.58 3.08 17.24
CA LEU A 101 -7.73 3.99 17.09
C LEU A 101 -7.43 5.19 16.17
N LEU A 102 -6.24 5.78 16.29
CA LEU A 102 -5.83 6.90 15.43
C LEU A 102 -5.79 6.46 13.97
N LEU A 103 -5.18 5.30 13.69
CA LEU A 103 -5.08 4.75 12.34
C LEU A 103 -6.46 4.41 11.77
N GLU A 104 -7.34 3.86 12.58
CA GLU A 104 -8.73 3.61 12.19
C GLU A 104 -9.45 4.90 11.79
N LYS A 105 -9.27 5.99 12.56
CA LYS A 105 -9.89 7.28 12.28
C LYS A 105 -9.32 7.95 11.04
N LEU A 106 -8.02 7.85 10.80
CA LEU A 106 -7.39 8.29 9.55
C LEU A 106 -8.00 7.59 8.34
N PHE A 107 -8.12 6.25 8.40
CA PHE A 107 -8.81 5.48 7.35
C PHE A 107 -10.29 5.85 7.23
N SER A 108 -10.99 6.16 8.32
CA SER A 108 -12.37 6.64 8.25
C SER A 108 -12.44 7.94 7.46
N VAL A 109 -11.58 8.93 7.77
CA VAL A 109 -11.58 10.23 7.10
C VAL A 109 -11.29 10.09 5.61
N CYS A 110 -10.24 9.35 5.25
CA CYS A 110 -9.85 9.13 3.85
C CYS A 110 -10.78 8.13 3.14
N GLY A 111 -11.44 7.23 3.86
CA GLY A 111 -12.23 6.16 3.27
C GLY A 111 -11.43 5.40 2.22
N ASN A 112 -11.98 5.32 1.00
CA ASN A 112 -11.29 4.69 -0.11
C ASN A 112 -10.31 5.63 -0.83
N THR A 113 -10.14 6.90 -0.47
CA THR A 113 -9.33 7.86 -1.24
C THR A 113 -7.84 7.88 -0.87
N VAL A 114 -7.34 6.83 -0.20
CA VAL A 114 -5.90 6.67 0.05
C VAL A 114 -5.19 6.49 -1.29
N ASP A 115 -4.21 7.34 -1.58
CA ASP A 115 -3.42 7.33 -2.80
C ASP A 115 -2.32 6.26 -2.73
N ALA A 116 -1.84 5.84 -3.90
CA ALA A 116 -0.88 4.74 -4.02
C ALA A 116 0.44 5.00 -3.27
N THR A 117 0.89 6.25 -3.19
CA THR A 117 2.13 6.63 -2.48
C THR A 117 1.95 6.49 -0.98
N THR A 118 0.80 6.93 -0.47
CA THR A 118 0.45 6.78 0.96
C THR A 118 0.24 5.30 1.30
N GLU A 119 -0.42 4.53 0.44
CA GLU A 119 -0.56 3.07 0.62
C GLU A 119 0.80 2.36 0.64
N GLU A 120 1.72 2.71 -0.25
CA GLU A 120 3.07 2.16 -0.28
C GLU A 120 3.84 2.48 1.03
N GLU A 121 3.74 3.71 1.53
CA GLU A 121 4.34 4.08 2.82
C GLU A 121 3.75 3.26 3.98
N ILE A 122 2.43 3.08 4.03
CA ILE A 122 1.75 2.24 5.05
C ILE A 122 2.30 0.80 5.00
N ILE A 123 2.33 0.20 3.82
CA ILE A 123 2.79 -1.18 3.62
C ILE A 123 4.25 -1.33 4.05
N MET A 124 5.12 -0.43 3.60
CA MET A 124 6.55 -0.47 3.96
C MET A 124 6.76 -0.31 5.46
N THR A 125 5.97 0.52 6.12
CA THR A 125 6.04 0.71 7.57
C THR A 125 5.64 -0.56 8.32
N LEU A 126 4.53 -1.19 7.91
CA LEU A 126 4.05 -2.42 8.53
C LEU A 126 5.07 -3.57 8.42
N LEU A 127 5.79 -3.66 7.30
CA LEU A 127 6.82 -4.67 7.10
C LEU A 127 8.11 -4.44 7.90
N GLN A 128 8.35 -3.20 8.32
CA GLN A 128 9.52 -2.84 9.12
C GLN A 128 9.27 -3.02 10.62
N LEU A 129 8.04 -3.32 11.04
CA LEU A 129 7.75 -3.64 12.43
C LEU A 129 8.48 -4.93 12.81
N GLU A 130 9.23 -4.87 13.91
CA GLU A 130 10.05 -5.99 14.39
C GLU A 130 9.22 -7.15 14.96
N ASP A 131 7.91 -6.97 15.15
CA ASP A 131 7.03 -7.97 15.75
C ASP A 131 6.29 -8.82 14.69
N PRO A 132 6.70 -10.07 14.45
CA PRO A 132 6.06 -10.97 13.50
C PRO A 132 4.67 -11.46 13.95
N GLY A 133 4.27 -11.19 15.20
CA GLY A 133 2.94 -11.53 15.74
C GLY A 133 1.89 -10.44 15.52
N ASP A 134 2.23 -9.34 14.84
CA ASP A 134 1.33 -8.22 14.66
C ASP A 134 0.30 -8.47 13.55
N ASP A 135 -0.89 -8.94 13.93
CA ASP A 135 -2.07 -9.07 13.05
C ASP A 135 -2.54 -7.73 12.45
N LEU A 136 -1.85 -6.64 12.76
CA LEU A 136 -2.12 -5.31 12.22
C LEU A 136 -2.08 -5.29 10.68
N TYR A 137 -1.12 -5.97 10.05
CA TYR A 137 -1.08 -6.05 8.59
C TYR A 137 -2.34 -6.70 8.04
N GLN A 138 -2.74 -7.85 8.59
CA GLN A 138 -3.97 -8.56 8.18
C GLN A 138 -5.23 -7.72 8.46
N SER A 139 -5.22 -6.95 9.55
CA SER A 139 -6.34 -6.08 9.92
C SER A 139 -6.48 -4.87 8.98
N ILE A 140 -5.36 -4.35 8.47
CA ILE A 140 -5.33 -3.19 7.57
C ILE A 140 -5.42 -3.61 6.10
N GLU A 141 -4.99 -4.80 5.71
CA GLU A 141 -5.00 -5.28 4.32
C GLU A 141 -6.34 -5.02 3.61
N PRO A 142 -7.51 -5.29 4.23
CA PRO A 142 -8.78 -4.95 3.62
C PRO A 142 -8.90 -3.46 3.32
N ARG A 143 -8.27 -2.54 4.03
CA ARG A 143 -8.38 -1.09 3.78
C ARG A 143 -7.46 -0.59 2.66
N LEU A 144 -6.53 -1.41 2.17
CA LEU A 144 -5.55 -1.06 1.14
C LEU A 144 -5.99 -1.54 -0.26
N ARG A 145 -6.04 -0.63 -1.23
CA ARG A 145 -6.50 -0.95 -2.60
C ARG A 145 -5.47 -1.71 -3.41
N THR A 146 -4.18 -1.43 -3.21
CA THR A 146 -3.10 -2.01 -4.00
C THR A 146 -3.12 -3.55 -3.99
N LEU A 147 -3.63 -4.16 -2.91
CA LEU A 147 -3.75 -5.62 -2.77
C LEU A 147 -5.12 -6.16 -3.23
N ARG A 148 -6.20 -5.35 -3.14
CA ARG A 148 -7.57 -5.77 -3.50
C ARG A 148 -7.77 -6.11 -4.98
N HIS A 149 -6.91 -5.63 -5.88
CA HIS A 149 -7.05 -5.89 -7.33
C HIS A 149 -6.52 -7.27 -7.77
N LEU A 150 -5.94 -8.07 -6.87
CA LEU A 150 -5.25 -9.31 -7.25
C LEU A 150 -6.01 -10.59 -6.86
N SER A 151 -6.95 -10.50 -5.92
CA SER A 151 -7.66 -11.68 -5.42
C SER A 151 -8.92 -11.94 -6.22
N THR A 152 -8.76 -12.42 -7.46
CA THR A 152 -9.86 -13.14 -8.11
C THR A 152 -10.04 -14.44 -7.35
N PRO A 153 -11.27 -14.82 -6.93
CA PRO A 153 -11.48 -16.11 -6.27
C PRO A 153 -10.97 -17.22 -7.18
N SER A 154 -9.89 -17.88 -6.75
CA SER A 154 -9.33 -19.00 -7.49
C SER A 154 -10.34 -20.12 -7.57
N TYR A 155 -10.39 -20.84 -8.69
CA TYR A 155 -11.22 -22.04 -8.84
C TYR A 155 -10.79 -23.18 -7.90
N PHE A 156 -9.60 -23.08 -7.32
CA PHE A 156 -8.96 -24.12 -6.53
C PHE A 156 -8.90 -23.70 -5.05
N GLN A 157 -10.01 -23.86 -4.32
CA GLN A 157 -10.16 -23.49 -2.91
C GLN A 157 -10.11 -24.68 -1.93
N GLY A 158 -9.71 -25.87 -2.40
CA GLY A 158 -9.61 -27.06 -1.57
C GLY A 158 -8.40 -27.09 -0.63
N GLU A 159 -8.51 -27.83 0.46
CA GLU A 159 -7.37 -28.15 1.33
C GLU A 159 -6.26 -28.84 0.50
N GLY A 160 -5.02 -28.38 0.63
CA GLY A 160 -3.89 -28.83 -0.19
C GLY A 160 -3.82 -28.25 -1.62
N GLN A 161 -4.81 -27.46 -2.04
CA GLN A 161 -4.76 -26.73 -3.31
C GLN A 161 -4.17 -25.33 -3.14
N GLN A 162 -4.10 -24.79 -1.93
CA GLN A 162 -3.58 -23.44 -1.69
C GLN A 162 -2.08 -23.34 -2.02
N PRO A 163 -1.64 -22.25 -2.68
CA PRO A 163 -0.22 -21.95 -2.82
C PRO A 163 0.47 -21.89 -1.47
N THR A 164 1.69 -22.43 -1.38
CA THR A 164 2.52 -22.34 -0.18
C THR A 164 3.83 -21.64 -0.51
N VAL A 165 4.38 -20.92 0.46
CA VAL A 165 5.68 -20.26 0.36
C VAL A 165 6.61 -20.77 1.44
N LYS A 166 7.87 -21.02 1.08
CA LYS A 166 8.91 -21.39 2.03
C LYS A 166 10.11 -20.46 1.86
N GLY A 167 10.47 -19.74 2.92
CA GLY A 167 11.74 -19.02 2.99
C GLY A 167 12.91 -19.99 3.26
N ILE A 168 13.99 -19.82 2.53
CA ILE A 168 15.27 -20.52 2.73
C ILE A 168 16.34 -19.45 2.91
N TYR A 169 16.97 -19.45 4.08
CA TYR A 169 18.13 -18.61 4.35
C TYR A 169 19.40 -19.40 4.00
N HIS A 170 20.29 -18.76 3.25
CA HIS A 170 21.59 -19.33 2.94
C HIS A 170 22.65 -18.65 3.81
N GLU A 171 23.25 -19.41 4.72
CA GLU A 171 24.41 -18.93 5.50
C GLU A 171 25.65 -18.87 4.59
N GLY A 172 26.27 -17.69 4.50
CA GLY A 172 27.45 -17.43 3.67
C GLY A 172 27.93 -15.97 3.77
N LEU A 173 29.02 -15.64 3.06
CA LEU A 173 29.61 -14.29 3.01
C LEU A 173 28.66 -13.21 2.46
N LEU A 174 27.65 -13.62 1.69
CA LEU A 174 26.57 -12.76 1.21
C LEU A 174 25.25 -13.29 1.79
N MET A 175 24.57 -12.46 2.59
CA MET A 175 23.22 -12.73 3.07
C MET A 175 22.28 -12.90 1.86
N ARG A 176 21.88 -14.14 1.58
CA ARG A 176 20.91 -14.46 0.51
C ARG A 176 19.72 -15.20 1.11
N ALA A 177 18.53 -14.69 0.83
CA ALA A 177 17.27 -15.36 1.12
C ALA A 177 16.60 -15.78 -0.18
N THR A 178 16.06 -16.99 -0.21
CA THR A 178 15.32 -17.55 -1.33
C THR A 178 13.90 -17.85 -0.87
N ALA A 179 12.90 -17.26 -1.52
CA ALA A 179 11.50 -17.64 -1.32
C ALA A 179 11.09 -18.66 -2.39
N VAL A 180 10.68 -19.85 -1.95
CA VAL A 180 10.21 -20.92 -2.84
C VAL A 180 8.70 -20.97 -2.78
N PHE A 181 8.06 -20.57 -3.89
CA PHE A 181 6.62 -20.68 -4.07
C PHE A 181 6.28 -22.05 -4.66
N ARG A 182 5.36 -22.76 -4.03
CA ARG A 182 4.76 -23.99 -4.54
C ARG A 182 3.31 -23.73 -4.83
N ILE A 183 2.97 -23.76 -6.11
CA ILE A 183 1.60 -23.53 -6.59
C ILE A 183 1.07 -24.88 -7.08
N PRO A 184 0.19 -25.55 -6.33
CA PRO A 184 -0.41 -26.80 -6.76
C PRO A 184 -1.14 -26.62 -8.09
N LEU A 185 -1.00 -27.59 -9.00
CA LEU A 185 -1.67 -27.56 -10.31
C LEU A 185 -1.39 -26.27 -11.12
N PHE A 186 -0.17 -25.73 -11.04
CA PHE A 186 0.18 -24.46 -11.69
C PHE A 186 -0.23 -24.38 -13.17
N PHE A 187 -0.04 -25.45 -13.95
CA PHE A 187 -0.44 -25.47 -15.35
C PHE A 187 -1.95 -25.45 -15.54
N ASP A 188 -2.70 -26.20 -14.72
CA ASP A 188 -4.17 -26.20 -14.79
C ASP A 188 -4.74 -24.84 -14.36
N ARG A 189 -4.14 -24.23 -13.32
CA ARG A 189 -4.42 -22.86 -12.91
C ARG A 189 -4.15 -21.87 -14.03
N LEU A 190 -2.98 -21.95 -14.67
CA LEU A 190 -2.63 -21.07 -15.78
C LEU A 190 -3.56 -21.28 -16.99
N ALA A 191 -4.02 -22.50 -17.24
CA ALA A 191 -4.95 -22.80 -18.33
C ALA A 191 -6.37 -22.25 -18.05
N LEU A 192 -6.86 -22.38 -16.81
CA LEU A 192 -8.21 -21.96 -16.42
C LEU A 192 -8.29 -20.47 -16.09
N GLU A 193 -7.37 -19.98 -15.27
CA GLU A 193 -7.31 -18.60 -14.76
C GLU A 193 -6.59 -17.67 -15.74
N LYS A 194 -5.92 -18.22 -16.78
CA LYS A 194 -5.15 -17.52 -17.84
C LYS A 194 -3.94 -16.73 -17.35
N GLU A 195 -3.90 -16.44 -16.06
CA GLU A 195 -2.86 -15.69 -15.38
C GLU A 195 -2.70 -16.24 -13.95
N VAL A 196 -1.45 -16.36 -13.51
CA VAL A 196 -1.13 -16.58 -12.09
C VAL A 196 -0.31 -15.40 -11.62
N CYS A 197 -0.85 -14.67 -10.63
CA CYS A 197 -0.21 -13.52 -10.02
C CYS A 197 0.47 -13.92 -8.72
N LEU A 198 1.76 -13.65 -8.61
CA LEU A 198 2.48 -13.69 -7.35
C LEU A 198 2.79 -12.27 -6.91
N THR A 199 2.33 -11.92 -5.71
CA THR A 199 2.61 -10.64 -5.06
C THR A 199 3.34 -10.94 -3.78
N PHE A 200 4.55 -10.40 -3.68
CA PHE A 200 5.40 -10.54 -2.51
C PHE A 200 6.16 -9.24 -2.33
N ILE A 201 6.60 -9.01 -1.11
CA ILE A 201 7.40 -7.84 -0.79
C ILE A 201 8.78 -8.33 -0.40
N ALA A 202 9.80 -7.79 -1.04
CA ALA A 202 11.18 -8.14 -0.82
C ALA A 202 12.00 -6.88 -0.61
N MET A 203 12.84 -6.89 0.43
CA MET A 203 13.79 -5.83 0.72
C MET A 203 15.17 -6.23 0.19
N GLY A 204 15.76 -5.37 -0.65
CA GLY A 204 17.09 -5.59 -1.23
C GLY A 204 17.07 -6.07 -2.69
N GLN A 205 18.18 -6.64 -3.15
CA GLN A 205 18.32 -7.09 -4.54
C GLN A 205 17.59 -8.41 -4.77
N ILE A 206 16.67 -8.42 -5.73
CA ILE A 206 15.85 -9.58 -6.06
C ILE A 206 16.43 -10.27 -7.29
N SER A 207 16.63 -11.59 -7.20
CA SER A 207 16.88 -12.46 -8.35
C SER A 207 15.75 -13.47 -8.46
N LEU A 208 15.13 -13.55 -9.63
CA LEU A 208 14.04 -14.49 -9.92
C LEU A 208 14.61 -15.61 -10.79
N GLU A 209 14.62 -16.82 -10.25
CA GLU A 209 15.05 -18.02 -10.96
C GLU A 209 13.84 -18.94 -11.17
N PHE A 210 13.47 -19.17 -12.44
CA PHE A 210 12.37 -20.07 -12.81
C PHE A 210 12.93 -21.44 -13.19
N PHE A 211 12.63 -22.44 -12.37
CA PHE A 211 12.82 -23.83 -12.76
C PHE A 211 11.59 -24.26 -13.56
N HIS A 212 11.63 -24.04 -14.87
CA HIS A 212 10.60 -24.25 -15.89
C HIS A 212 9.65 -23.06 -16.16
N VAL A 213 9.72 -22.56 -17.40
CA VAL A 213 8.88 -21.56 -18.09
C VAL A 213 9.38 -20.09 -18.00
N VAL A 214 9.50 -19.49 -19.18
CA VAL A 214 9.93 -18.10 -19.50
C VAL A 214 8.72 -17.17 -19.48
N TYR A 215 8.79 -15.92 -18.98
CA TYR A 215 8.21 -14.67 -19.55
C TYR A 215 8.55 -13.42 -18.69
N ALA A 216 8.25 -12.23 -19.22
CA ALA A 216 8.84 -10.92 -18.91
C ALA A 216 8.35 -10.20 -17.63
N VAL A 217 9.24 -9.36 -17.07
CA VAL A 217 9.04 -8.55 -15.86
C VAL A 217 8.74 -7.09 -16.23
N VAL A 218 7.68 -6.51 -15.68
CA VAL A 218 7.50 -5.05 -15.57
C VAL A 218 6.91 -4.73 -14.19
N GLY A 219 7.75 -4.24 -13.27
CA GLY A 219 7.39 -3.62 -11.98
C GLY A 219 6.65 -4.48 -10.96
N SER A 220 7.34 -4.93 -9.91
CA SER A 220 6.91 -5.55 -8.61
C SER A 220 5.71 -6.52 -8.57
N VAL A 221 5.15 -6.89 -9.71
CA VAL A 221 4.05 -7.83 -9.89
C VAL A 221 4.50 -8.80 -10.96
N LEU A 222 4.60 -10.08 -10.60
CA LEU A 222 4.91 -11.12 -11.56
C LEU A 222 3.60 -11.63 -12.15
N LYS A 223 3.42 -11.41 -13.45
CA LYS A 223 2.29 -11.92 -14.23
C LYS A 223 2.78 -13.03 -15.14
N CYS A 224 2.41 -14.28 -14.85
CA CYS A 224 2.66 -15.39 -15.76
C CYS A 224 1.45 -15.53 -16.70
N ALA A 225 1.67 -15.49 -18.01
CA ALA A 225 0.63 -15.69 -19.03
C ALA A 225 1.10 -16.73 -20.05
N LEU A 226 0.16 -17.50 -20.62
CA LEU A 226 0.45 -18.38 -21.76
C LEU A 226 0.78 -17.55 -23.01
N PRO A 227 1.75 -17.97 -23.84
CA PRO A 227 1.93 -17.38 -25.15
C PRO A 227 0.69 -17.68 -25.99
N ARG A 228 0.18 -16.67 -26.69
CA ARG A 228 -0.90 -16.83 -27.66
C ARG A 228 -0.43 -17.58 -28.89
#